data_AF-A0A2U8NCB0-F1
#
_entry.id   AF-A0A2U8NCB0-F1
#
_cell.length_a   1.000
_cell.length_b   1.000
_cell.length_c   1.000
_cell.angle_alpha   90.00
_cell.angle_beta   90.00
_cell.angle_gamma   90.00
#
_symmetry.space_group_name_H-M   'P 1'
#
loop_
_entity.id
_entity.type
_entity.pdbx_description
1 polymer ?
#
loop_
_entity_poly.entity_id
_entity_poly.type
_entity_poly.pdbx_seq_one_letter_code
_entity_poly.pdbx_strand_id
1 'polypeptide(L)'
;GSELSLYDIAPVTPGVAADLSHIPTQVTVKGFAGEDPSPALKGADVVLISAGVARKPGMDRSDLFNVNAGIVRNLIEKVAQNCPKALIGIITNPVNTTVAIAAEVLKKAGVYDKKRLFGITTLDIIRANTFVAELKGKDPQKTNVPVIGGHSGVTILPLLSQVDGVSFTDDEVVALTKRIQNAGTEVVEAKAGGGSATLSMGQAAARFGLS
;
A
#
# COMPACT_ATOMS: atom_id res chain seq x y z
N GLY A 1 22.20 -6.60 11.28
CA GLY A 1 20.82 -6.10 11.31
C GLY A 1 20.28 -6.05 9.90
N SER A 2 19.04 -5.58 9.71
CA SER A 2 18.45 -5.33 8.39
C SER A 2 18.91 -3.98 7.83
N GLU A 3 18.80 -3.78 6.52
CA GLU A 3 19.05 -2.50 5.85
C GLU A 3 17.75 -1.89 5.31
N LEU A 4 17.61 -0.56 5.42
CA LEU A 4 16.51 0.21 4.86
C LEU A 4 17.06 1.29 3.91
N SER A 5 16.83 1.10 2.61
CA SER A 5 17.13 2.08 1.57
C SER A 5 15.88 2.86 1.21
N LEU A 6 15.88 4.18 1.43
CA LEU A 6 14.82 5.09 1.02
C LEU A 6 15.16 5.72 -0.33
N TYR A 7 14.18 5.77 -1.22
CA TYR A 7 14.31 6.46 -2.50
C TYR A 7 13.10 7.34 -2.78
N ASP A 8 13.35 8.56 -3.27
CA ASP A 8 12.35 9.44 -3.89
C ASP A 8 13.08 10.37 -4.88
N ILE A 9 12.37 10.93 -5.85
CA ILE A 9 12.93 11.98 -6.72
C ILE A 9 13.25 13.25 -5.93
N ALA A 10 12.56 13.47 -4.80
CA ALA A 10 12.69 14.67 -4.00
C ALA A 10 14.09 14.78 -3.35
N PRO A 11 14.75 15.95 -3.40
CA PRO A 11 16.08 16.15 -2.82
C PRO A 11 16.10 16.06 -1.29
N VAL A 12 14.92 16.02 -0.63
CA VAL A 12 14.79 15.89 0.82
C VAL A 12 15.06 14.46 1.33
N THR A 13 15.02 13.44 0.47
CA THR A 13 15.11 12.01 0.88
C THR A 13 16.34 11.66 1.72
N PRO A 14 17.57 12.14 1.42
CA PRO A 14 18.72 11.93 2.30
C PRO A 14 18.52 12.51 3.70
N GLY A 15 17.81 13.64 3.82
CA GLY A 15 17.44 14.23 5.10
C GLY A 15 16.44 13.39 5.90
N VAL A 16 15.45 12.78 5.22
CA VAL A 16 14.51 11.84 5.87
C VAL A 16 15.25 10.60 6.38
N ALA A 17 16.20 10.08 5.62
CA ALA A 17 17.04 8.97 6.07
C ALA A 17 17.92 9.35 7.27
N ALA A 18 18.49 10.56 7.28
CA ALA A 18 19.25 11.08 8.42
C ALA A 18 18.37 11.16 9.69
N ASP A 19 17.15 11.69 9.57
CA ASP A 19 16.19 11.74 10.67
C ASP A 19 15.89 10.34 11.24
N LEU A 20 15.54 9.37 10.40
CA LEU A 20 15.28 7.99 10.82
C LEU A 20 16.52 7.29 11.40
N SER A 21 17.72 7.65 10.96
CA SER A 21 18.97 7.04 11.44
C SER A 21 19.27 7.33 12.92
N HIS A 22 18.61 8.32 13.51
CA HIS A 22 18.76 8.65 14.92
C HIS A 22 17.97 7.71 15.86
N ILE A 23 17.07 6.89 15.31
CA ILE A 23 16.27 5.95 16.10
C ILE A 23 17.17 4.77 16.55
N PRO A 24 17.28 4.47 17.86
CA PRO A 24 18.25 3.50 18.40
C PRO A 24 17.82 2.05 18.15
N THR A 25 17.90 1.62 16.90
CA THR A 25 17.59 0.25 16.43
C THR A 25 18.77 -0.32 15.64
N GLN A 26 18.76 -1.63 15.39
CA GLN A 26 19.81 -2.31 14.62
C GLN A 26 19.63 -2.21 13.09
N VAL A 27 18.81 -1.27 12.60
CA VAL A 27 18.53 -1.07 11.18
C VAL A 27 19.39 0.05 10.63
N THR A 28 20.19 -0.24 9.61
CA THR A 28 20.96 0.79 8.91
C THR A 28 20.07 1.48 7.88
N VAL A 29 19.98 2.82 7.91
CA VAL A 29 19.14 3.60 7.01
C VAL A 29 19.99 4.42 6.04
N LYS A 30 19.68 4.39 4.74
CA LYS A 30 20.31 5.22 3.71
C LYS A 30 19.24 5.86 2.83
N GLY A 31 19.45 7.12 2.43
CA GLY A 31 18.53 7.86 1.56
C GLY A 31 19.15 8.18 0.21
N PHE A 32 18.39 7.97 -0.85
CA PHE A 32 18.79 8.19 -2.23
C PHE A 32 17.79 9.15 -2.90
N ALA A 33 18.29 10.17 -3.58
CA ALA A 33 17.47 11.14 -4.31
C ALA A 33 17.83 11.18 -5.80
N GLY A 34 16.92 11.72 -6.61
CA GLY A 34 17.12 11.92 -8.04
C GLY A 34 16.36 10.91 -8.91
N GLU A 35 16.64 10.94 -10.21
CA GLU A 35 15.85 10.18 -11.20
C GLU A 35 16.19 8.68 -11.25
N ASP A 36 17.35 8.26 -10.75
CA ASP A 36 17.78 6.85 -10.81
C ASP A 36 17.64 6.14 -9.45
N PRO A 37 16.67 5.22 -9.29
CA PRO A 37 16.52 4.44 -8.05
C PRO A 37 17.52 3.29 -7.93
N SER A 38 18.28 2.98 -8.99
CA SER A 38 19.17 1.81 -9.04
C SER A 38 20.10 1.66 -7.83
N PRO A 39 20.72 2.73 -7.28
CA PRO A 39 21.56 2.61 -6.08
C PRO A 39 20.81 2.09 -4.84
N ALA A 40 19.53 2.43 -4.68
CA ALA A 40 18.71 1.99 -3.56
C ALA A 40 18.22 0.54 -3.68
N LEU A 41 18.25 -0.03 -4.89
CA LEU A 41 17.72 -1.35 -5.21
C LEU A 41 18.75 -2.47 -5.12
N LYS A 42 20.05 -2.14 -5.03
CA LYS A 42 21.12 -3.15 -5.01
C LYS A 42 20.99 -4.05 -3.78
N GLY A 43 20.82 -5.35 -4.03
CA GLY A 43 20.71 -6.36 -2.96
C GLY A 43 19.38 -6.31 -2.18
N ALA A 44 18.36 -5.60 -2.67
CA ALA A 44 17.08 -5.56 -1.99
C ALA A 44 16.36 -6.91 -2.02
N ASP A 45 15.95 -7.41 -0.85
CA ASP A 45 15.10 -8.61 -0.71
C ASP A 45 13.61 -8.28 -0.81
N VAL A 46 13.22 -7.06 -0.40
CA VAL A 46 11.85 -6.54 -0.42
C VAL A 46 11.85 -5.11 -0.95
N VAL A 47 10.92 -4.81 -1.86
CA VAL A 47 10.71 -3.47 -2.43
C VAL A 47 9.25 -3.07 -2.23
N LEU A 48 9.04 -2.01 -1.44
CA LEU A 48 7.72 -1.40 -1.24
C LEU A 48 7.60 -0.12 -2.07
N ILE A 49 6.60 -0.06 -2.95
CA ILE A 49 6.37 1.07 -3.84
C ILE A 49 5.15 1.85 -3.38
N SER A 50 5.39 2.93 -2.65
CA SER A 50 4.40 3.95 -2.27
C SER A 50 4.47 5.22 -3.12
N ALA A 51 5.39 5.26 -4.09
CA ALA A 51 5.58 6.40 -4.97
C ALA A 51 4.33 6.65 -5.83
N GLY A 52 3.85 7.89 -5.85
CA GLY A 52 2.67 8.24 -6.61
C GLY A 52 2.19 9.63 -6.23
N VAL A 53 1.29 10.15 -7.05
CA VAL A 53 0.64 11.42 -6.81
C VAL A 53 -0.71 11.15 -6.17
N ALA A 54 -1.07 11.93 -5.15
CA ALA A 54 -2.42 11.96 -4.62
C ALA A 54 -3.30 12.85 -5.52
N ARG A 55 -4.60 12.55 -5.60
CA ARG A 55 -5.54 13.34 -6.40
C ARG A 55 -5.51 14.81 -5.94
N LYS A 56 -5.26 15.73 -6.88
CA LYS A 56 -5.33 17.18 -6.65
C LYS A 56 -6.68 17.73 -7.13
N PRO A 57 -7.15 18.87 -6.59
CA PRO A 57 -8.31 19.57 -7.15
C PRO A 57 -8.11 19.83 -8.66
N GLY A 58 -9.13 19.56 -9.47
CA GLY A 58 -9.09 19.72 -10.93
C GLY A 58 -8.46 18.55 -11.71
N MET A 59 -7.96 17.50 -11.04
CA MET A 59 -7.42 16.32 -11.72
C MET A 59 -8.50 15.25 -11.96
N ASP A 60 -8.63 14.80 -13.20
CA ASP A 60 -9.50 13.71 -13.58
C ASP A 60 -8.95 12.35 -13.12
N ARG A 61 -9.84 11.37 -12.99
CA ARG A 61 -9.43 10.00 -12.57
C ARG A 61 -8.45 9.37 -13.56
N SER A 62 -8.64 9.62 -14.85
CA SER A 62 -7.77 9.15 -15.93
C SER A 62 -6.37 9.75 -15.83
N ASP A 63 -6.25 11.03 -15.48
CA ASP A 63 -4.96 11.70 -15.38
C ASP A 63 -4.14 11.14 -14.21
N LEU A 64 -4.78 10.99 -13.06
CA LEU A 64 -4.17 10.37 -11.89
C LEU A 64 -3.69 8.94 -12.20
N PHE A 65 -4.52 8.18 -12.92
CA PHE A 65 -4.17 6.85 -13.37
C PHE A 65 -2.93 6.87 -14.27
N ASN A 66 -2.91 7.71 -15.30
CA ASN A 66 -1.80 7.79 -16.26
C ASN A 66 -0.48 8.18 -15.59
N VAL A 67 -0.52 9.14 -14.66
CA VAL A 67 0.65 9.57 -13.88
C VAL A 67 1.19 8.41 -13.05
N ASN A 68 0.34 7.78 -12.24
CA ASN A 68 0.78 6.71 -11.35
C ASN A 68 1.17 5.43 -12.12
N ALA A 69 0.53 5.15 -13.25
CA ALA A 69 0.92 4.08 -14.16
C ALA A 69 2.34 4.29 -14.72
N GLY A 70 2.66 5.52 -15.13
CA GLY A 70 4.01 5.87 -15.60
C GLY A 70 5.07 5.71 -14.51
N ILE A 71 4.78 6.18 -13.29
CA ILE A 71 5.67 6.05 -12.13
C ILE A 71 5.93 4.57 -11.82
N VAL A 72 4.88 3.76 -11.68
CA VAL A 72 5.02 2.33 -11.36
C VAL A 72 5.77 1.60 -12.46
N ARG A 73 5.49 1.87 -13.73
CA ARG A 73 6.23 1.28 -14.85
C ARG A 73 7.72 1.54 -14.74
N ASN A 74 8.11 2.81 -14.60
CA ASN A 74 9.52 3.20 -14.57
C ASN A 74 10.25 2.59 -13.36
N LEU A 75 9.63 2.56 -12.18
CA LEU A 75 10.21 1.95 -10.99
C LEU A 75 10.36 0.42 -11.13
N ILE A 76 9.35 -0.25 -11.70
CA ILE A 76 9.39 -1.71 -11.89
C ILE A 76 10.42 -2.12 -12.95
N GLU A 77 10.64 -1.32 -13.99
CA GLU A 77 11.74 -1.54 -14.94
C GLU A 77 13.10 -1.55 -14.22
N LYS A 78 13.29 -0.65 -13.26
CA LYS A 78 14.52 -0.58 -12.45
C LYS A 78 14.63 -1.74 -11.46
N VAL A 79 13.52 -2.17 -10.84
CA VAL A 79 13.49 -3.37 -10.00
C VAL A 79 13.86 -4.61 -10.81
N ALA A 80 13.29 -4.78 -12.00
CA ALA A 80 13.57 -5.90 -12.90
C ALA A 80 15.07 -6.01 -13.26
N GLN A 81 15.74 -4.87 -13.44
CA GLN A 81 17.16 -4.79 -13.78
C GLN A 81 18.10 -5.02 -12.59
N ASN A 82 17.72 -4.56 -11.38
CA ASN A 82 18.65 -4.50 -10.24
C ASN A 82 18.40 -5.58 -9.17
N CYS A 83 17.14 -5.97 -8.94
CA CYS A 83 16.76 -6.94 -7.92
C CYS A 83 15.55 -7.80 -8.36
N PRO A 84 15.64 -8.54 -9.49
CA PRO A 84 14.50 -9.28 -10.06
C PRO A 84 13.93 -10.39 -9.15
N LYS A 85 14.67 -10.77 -8.10
CA LYS A 85 14.24 -11.78 -7.12
C LYS A 85 13.60 -11.15 -5.87
N ALA A 86 13.53 -9.83 -5.74
CA ALA A 86 12.89 -9.19 -4.59
C ALA A 86 11.39 -9.53 -4.51
N LEU A 87 10.83 -9.50 -3.30
CA LEU A 87 9.39 -9.42 -3.08
C LEU A 87 8.94 -7.97 -3.31
N ILE A 88 7.92 -7.77 -4.15
CA ILE A 88 7.47 -6.44 -4.60
C ILE A 88 6.08 -6.18 -4.04
N GLY A 89 5.95 -5.16 -3.19
CA GLY A 89 4.68 -4.68 -2.65
C GLY A 89 4.25 -3.35 -3.28
N ILE A 90 3.16 -3.35 -4.06
CA ILE A 90 2.60 -2.15 -4.68
C ILE A 90 1.57 -1.52 -3.75
N ILE A 91 1.85 -0.30 -3.28
CA ILE A 91 0.93 0.54 -2.49
C ILE A 91 0.32 1.63 -3.39
N THR A 92 1.02 2.02 -4.45
CA THR A 92 0.60 3.06 -5.39
C THR A 92 -0.79 2.79 -5.96
N ASN A 93 -1.71 3.73 -5.73
CA ASN A 93 -3.07 3.65 -6.22
C ASN A 93 -3.18 4.04 -7.71
N PRO A 94 -4.12 3.45 -8.46
CA PRO A 94 -5.07 2.41 -8.04
C PRO A 94 -4.44 1.01 -8.07
N VAL A 95 -4.38 0.33 -6.92
CA VAL A 95 -3.69 -0.98 -6.77
C VAL A 95 -4.22 -2.03 -7.75
N ASN A 96 -5.54 -2.05 -8.00
CA ASN A 96 -6.19 -2.97 -8.95
C ASN A 96 -5.56 -2.94 -10.35
N THR A 97 -4.99 -1.79 -10.76
CA THR A 97 -4.40 -1.62 -12.09
C THR A 97 -2.88 -1.55 -12.04
N THR A 98 -2.29 -0.92 -11.03
CA THR A 98 -0.84 -0.77 -10.93
C THR A 98 -0.12 -2.12 -10.73
N VAL A 99 -0.76 -3.08 -10.06
CA VAL A 99 -0.24 -4.47 -9.97
C VAL A 99 -0.20 -5.14 -11.34
N ALA A 100 -1.25 -4.99 -12.15
CA ALA A 100 -1.28 -5.55 -13.50
C ALA A 100 -0.19 -4.92 -14.38
N ILE A 101 0.01 -3.60 -14.29
CA ILE A 101 1.10 -2.90 -14.98
C ILE A 101 2.46 -3.46 -14.55
N ALA A 102 2.71 -3.58 -13.25
CA ALA A 102 3.95 -4.14 -12.72
C ALA A 102 4.19 -5.57 -13.26
N ALA A 103 3.16 -6.41 -13.29
CA ALA A 103 3.26 -7.76 -13.84
C ALA A 103 3.66 -7.76 -15.32
N GLU A 104 3.04 -6.92 -16.16
CA GLU A 104 3.37 -6.84 -17.59
C GLU A 104 4.79 -6.33 -17.84
N VAL A 105 5.27 -5.35 -17.05
CA VAL A 105 6.64 -4.87 -17.13
C VAL A 105 7.63 -5.98 -16.79
N LEU A 106 7.39 -6.73 -15.71
CA LEU A 106 8.23 -7.87 -15.30
C LEU A 106 8.21 -8.99 -16.34
N LYS A 107 7.05 -9.26 -16.96
CA LYS A 107 6.93 -10.27 -18.03
C LYS A 107 7.73 -9.87 -19.25
N LYS A 108 7.63 -8.60 -19.68
CA LYS A 108 8.41 -8.04 -20.79
C LYS A 108 9.91 -8.11 -20.52
N ALA A 109 10.33 -7.94 -19.28
CA ALA A 109 11.71 -8.11 -18.85
C ALA A 109 12.15 -9.58 -18.67
N GLY A 110 11.24 -10.55 -18.80
CA GLY A 110 11.55 -11.99 -18.69
C GLY A 110 11.81 -12.48 -17.25
N VAL A 111 11.43 -11.71 -16.23
CA VAL A 111 11.74 -11.99 -14.81
C VAL A 111 10.51 -12.09 -13.91
N TYR A 112 9.31 -12.15 -14.49
CA TYR A 112 8.07 -12.21 -13.73
C TYR A 112 7.93 -13.52 -12.92
N ASP A 113 7.81 -13.39 -11.61
CA ASP A 113 7.38 -14.44 -10.69
C ASP A 113 6.11 -14.01 -9.97
N LYS A 114 4.99 -14.68 -10.27
CA LYS A 114 3.68 -14.39 -9.67
C LYS A 114 3.64 -14.58 -8.15
N LYS A 115 4.60 -15.29 -7.56
CA LYS A 115 4.70 -15.48 -6.10
C LYS A 115 5.43 -14.33 -5.40
N ARG A 116 5.92 -13.34 -6.15
CA ARG A 116 6.75 -12.24 -5.63
C ARG A 116 6.17 -10.85 -5.88
N LEU A 117 5.01 -10.75 -6.52
CA LEU A 117 4.34 -9.47 -6.78
C LEU A 117 3.01 -9.41 -6.02
N PHE A 118 2.87 -8.39 -5.18
CA PHE A 118 1.74 -8.21 -4.29
C PHE A 118 1.15 -6.80 -4.43
N GLY A 119 -0.17 -6.70 -4.41
CA GLY A 119 -0.86 -5.44 -4.14
C GLY A 119 -1.15 -5.34 -2.65
N ILE A 120 -0.73 -4.24 -2.01
CA ILE A 120 -0.93 -4.07 -0.57
C ILE A 120 -2.36 -3.57 -0.30
N THR A 121 -3.23 -4.50 0.11
CA THR A 121 -4.63 -4.23 0.49
C THR A 121 -4.87 -4.28 2.00
N THR A 122 -3.80 -4.43 2.79
CA THR A 122 -3.83 -4.57 4.25
C THR A 122 -4.56 -3.42 4.97
N LEU A 123 -4.64 -2.24 4.35
CA LEU A 123 -5.42 -1.12 4.88
C LEU A 123 -6.91 -1.46 5.03
N ASP A 124 -7.47 -2.23 4.09
CA ASP A 124 -8.88 -2.63 4.14
C ASP A 124 -9.12 -3.65 5.27
N ILE A 125 -8.16 -4.54 5.52
CA ILE A 125 -8.19 -5.50 6.62
C ILE A 125 -8.18 -4.75 7.97
N ILE A 126 -7.24 -3.82 8.18
CA ILE A 126 -7.18 -3.10 9.47
C ILE A 126 -8.41 -2.21 9.70
N ARG A 127 -9.01 -1.67 8.63
CA ARG A 127 -10.30 -0.95 8.70
C ARG A 127 -11.44 -1.87 9.09
N ALA A 128 -11.55 -3.02 8.42
CA ALA A 128 -12.58 -4.01 8.71
C ALA A 128 -12.48 -4.53 10.16
N ASN A 129 -11.27 -4.85 10.62
CA ASN A 129 -11.03 -5.25 12.01
C ASN A 129 -11.47 -4.16 13.00
N THR A 130 -11.14 -2.90 12.71
CA THR A 130 -11.51 -1.76 13.57
C THR A 130 -13.02 -1.58 13.64
N PHE A 131 -13.70 -1.53 12.49
CA PHE A 131 -15.15 -1.24 12.46
C PHE A 131 -15.99 -2.40 13.00
N VAL A 132 -15.59 -3.65 12.74
CA VAL A 132 -16.27 -4.81 13.32
C VAL A 132 -16.08 -4.85 14.84
N ALA A 133 -14.86 -4.58 15.32
CA ALA A 133 -14.58 -4.55 16.75
C ALA A 133 -15.36 -3.46 17.48
N GLU A 134 -15.42 -2.25 16.89
CA GLU A 134 -16.22 -1.12 17.38
C GLU A 134 -17.70 -1.50 17.49
N LEU A 135 -18.29 -2.05 16.42
CA LEU A 135 -19.72 -2.40 16.40
C LEU A 135 -20.08 -3.48 17.42
N LYS A 136 -19.19 -4.45 17.63
CA LYS A 136 -19.48 -5.67 18.40
C LYS A 136 -18.85 -5.66 19.79
N GLY A 137 -18.24 -4.55 20.21
CA GLY A 137 -17.56 -4.44 21.50
C GLY A 137 -16.42 -5.45 21.67
N LYS A 138 -15.68 -5.73 20.59
CA LYS A 138 -14.51 -6.64 20.59
C LYS A 138 -13.21 -5.83 20.62
N ASP A 139 -12.11 -6.54 20.87
CA ASP A 139 -10.77 -5.97 20.75
C ASP A 139 -10.34 -5.92 19.27
N PRO A 140 -10.04 -4.75 18.69
CA PRO A 140 -9.63 -4.62 17.28
C PRO A 140 -8.30 -5.32 16.97
N GLN A 141 -7.43 -5.54 17.95
CA GLN A 141 -6.17 -6.26 17.75
C GLN A 141 -6.38 -7.77 17.63
N LYS A 142 -7.44 -8.30 18.27
CA LYS A 142 -7.81 -9.73 18.23
C LYS A 142 -8.86 -10.05 17.17
N THR A 143 -9.50 -9.03 16.61
CA THR A 143 -10.51 -9.18 15.56
C THR A 143 -9.79 -9.41 14.24
N ASN A 144 -10.22 -10.44 13.49
CA ASN A 144 -9.69 -10.77 12.19
C ASN A 144 -10.83 -10.92 11.18
N VAL A 145 -10.94 -9.97 10.25
CA VAL A 145 -11.92 -9.97 9.18
C VAL A 145 -11.19 -10.20 7.86
N PRO A 146 -11.37 -11.35 7.20
CA PRO A 146 -10.82 -11.56 5.86
C PRO A 146 -11.44 -10.56 4.89
N VAL A 147 -10.60 -9.93 4.06
CA VAL A 147 -11.05 -9.02 2.99
C VAL A 147 -10.46 -9.51 1.66
N ILE A 148 -11.32 -9.69 0.67
CA ILE A 148 -10.95 -10.21 -0.66
C ILE A 148 -11.40 -9.26 -1.78
N GLY A 149 -11.04 -9.60 -3.02
CA GLY A 149 -11.38 -8.83 -4.22
C GLY A 149 -10.28 -7.87 -4.63
N GLY A 150 -10.54 -6.57 -4.58
CA GLY A 150 -9.61 -5.49 -4.90
C GLY A 150 -9.53 -4.43 -3.82
N HIS A 151 -8.95 -3.28 -4.15
CA HIS A 151 -8.63 -2.16 -3.24
C HIS A 151 -9.34 -0.85 -3.67
N SER A 152 -10.52 -0.93 -4.28
CA SER A 152 -11.27 0.25 -4.71
C SER A 152 -12.78 0.04 -4.67
N GLY A 153 -13.46 0.80 -3.81
CA GLY A 153 -14.92 0.83 -3.69
C GLY A 153 -15.53 -0.57 -3.64
N VAL A 154 -16.43 -0.86 -4.57
CA VAL A 154 -17.17 -2.12 -4.66
C VAL A 154 -16.31 -3.37 -4.84
N THR A 155 -15.03 -3.23 -5.22
CA THR A 155 -14.13 -4.37 -5.33
C THR A 155 -13.65 -4.87 -3.97
N ILE A 156 -13.76 -4.06 -2.91
CA ILE A 156 -13.39 -4.45 -1.54
C ILE A 156 -14.53 -5.25 -0.94
N LEU A 157 -14.29 -6.54 -0.63
CA LEU A 157 -15.30 -7.45 -0.09
C LEU A 157 -14.87 -8.01 1.27
N PRO A 158 -15.37 -7.45 2.39
CA PRO A 158 -15.16 -8.02 3.72
C PRO A 158 -16.02 -9.26 3.93
N LEU A 159 -15.39 -10.39 4.27
CA LEU A 159 -16.06 -11.66 4.55
C LEU A 159 -16.55 -11.70 6.00
N LEU A 160 -17.57 -10.89 6.30
CA LEU A 160 -18.14 -10.76 7.65
C LEU A 160 -18.68 -12.09 8.20
N SER A 161 -19.10 -13.01 7.32
CA SER A 161 -19.52 -14.36 7.70
C SER A 161 -18.40 -15.25 8.24
N GLN A 162 -17.13 -14.86 8.08
CA GLN A 162 -15.95 -15.60 8.56
C GLN A 162 -15.33 -14.97 9.81
N VAL A 163 -16.02 -14.03 10.46
CA VAL A 163 -15.55 -13.44 11.71
C VAL A 163 -15.92 -14.33 12.88
N ASP A 164 -14.91 -14.87 13.57
CA ASP A 164 -15.12 -15.80 14.68
C ASP A 164 -15.87 -15.16 15.86
N GLY A 165 -16.89 -15.88 16.36
CA GLY A 165 -17.60 -15.52 17.59
C GLY A 165 -18.45 -14.24 17.47
N VAL A 166 -18.85 -13.89 16.26
CA VAL A 166 -19.71 -12.73 15.95
C VAL A 166 -20.77 -13.13 14.94
N SER A 167 -22.03 -12.75 15.20
CA SER A 167 -23.12 -12.80 14.22
C SER A 167 -23.52 -11.39 13.81
N PHE A 168 -23.94 -11.22 12.56
CA PHE A 168 -24.41 -9.95 12.03
C PHE A 168 -25.86 -10.07 11.54
N THR A 169 -26.64 -9.01 11.69
CA THR A 169 -27.91 -8.86 10.96
C THR A 169 -27.63 -8.42 9.52
N ASP A 170 -28.59 -8.59 8.62
CA ASP A 170 -28.45 -8.16 7.22
C ASP A 170 -28.16 -6.64 7.12
N ASP A 171 -28.82 -5.84 7.96
CA ASP A 171 -28.59 -4.39 8.03
C ASP A 171 -27.16 -4.05 8.47
N GLU A 172 -26.62 -4.78 9.46
CA GLU A 172 -25.23 -4.62 9.89
C GLU A 172 -24.25 -5.00 8.78
N VAL A 173 -24.52 -6.10 8.05
CA VAL A 173 -23.68 -6.53 6.91
C VAL A 173 -23.65 -5.45 5.84
N VAL A 174 -24.81 -4.91 5.46
CA VAL A 174 -24.92 -3.85 4.45
C VAL A 174 -24.21 -2.59 4.91
N ALA A 175 -24.44 -2.14 6.14
CA ALA A 175 -23.86 -0.92 6.69
C ALA A 175 -22.33 -1.02 6.83
N LEU A 176 -21.82 -2.12 7.40
CA LEU A 176 -20.38 -2.33 7.58
C LEU A 176 -19.67 -2.45 6.23
N THR A 177 -20.21 -3.23 5.30
CA THR A 177 -19.62 -3.37 3.96
C THR A 177 -19.51 -2.02 3.28
N LYS A 178 -20.59 -1.21 3.32
CA LYS A 178 -20.59 0.13 2.75
C LYS A 178 -19.56 1.05 3.42
N ARG A 179 -19.44 1.02 4.76
CA ARG A 179 -18.43 1.83 5.48
C ARG A 179 -17.01 1.40 5.12
N ILE A 180 -16.72 0.10 5.09
CA ILE A 180 -15.40 -0.45 4.73
C ILE A 180 -15.00 -0.02 3.31
N GLN A 181 -15.91 -0.15 2.34
CA GLN A 181 -15.67 0.25 0.95
C GLN A 181 -15.42 1.75 0.78
N ASN A 182 -16.02 2.59 1.64
CA ASN A 182 -15.96 4.05 1.55
C ASN A 182 -14.99 4.71 2.56
N ALA A 183 -14.30 3.93 3.40
CA ALA A 183 -13.40 4.45 4.43
C ALA A 183 -12.24 5.29 3.88
N GLY A 184 -11.87 5.11 2.61
CA GLY A 184 -10.94 6.01 1.92
C GLY A 184 -11.51 7.41 1.72
N THR A 185 -12.77 7.49 1.29
CA THR A 185 -13.51 8.73 1.07
C THR A 185 -13.77 9.45 2.39
N GLU A 186 -14.15 8.71 3.44
CA GLU A 186 -14.34 9.25 4.80
C GLU A 186 -13.11 10.05 5.28
N VAL A 187 -11.89 9.54 5.05
CA VAL A 187 -10.66 10.25 5.43
C VAL A 187 -10.40 11.47 4.57
N VAL A 188 -10.68 11.42 3.26
CA VAL A 188 -10.48 12.56 2.36
C VAL A 188 -11.42 13.71 2.73
N GLU A 189 -12.68 13.39 3.02
CA GLU A 189 -13.69 14.36 3.47
C GLU A 189 -13.31 14.95 4.83
N ALA A 190 -12.91 14.12 5.79
CA ALA A 190 -12.46 14.58 7.11
C ALA A 190 -11.20 15.48 7.04
N LYS A 191 -10.34 15.27 6.03
CA LYS A 191 -9.18 16.14 5.75
C LYS A 191 -9.53 17.37 4.90
N ALA A 192 -10.81 17.63 4.62
CA ALA A 192 -11.27 18.71 3.75
C ALA A 192 -10.57 18.75 2.38
N GLY A 193 -10.27 17.57 1.81
CA GLY A 193 -9.53 17.47 0.55
C GLY A 193 -8.01 17.64 0.64
N GLY A 194 -7.45 17.83 1.84
CA GLY A 194 -6.01 17.93 2.13
C GLY A 194 -5.21 16.63 1.96
N GLY A 195 -5.71 15.69 1.18
CA GLY A 195 -5.10 14.37 0.92
C GLY A 195 -5.89 13.21 1.52
N SER A 196 -5.37 11.99 1.31
CA SER A 196 -5.99 10.73 1.75
C SER A 196 -5.33 10.17 3.02
N ALA A 197 -5.65 8.93 3.37
CA ALA A 197 -5.01 8.20 4.47
C ALA A 197 -3.50 8.05 4.23
N THR A 198 -2.69 8.57 5.15
CA THR A 198 -1.23 8.48 5.11
C THR A 198 -0.70 7.62 6.26
N LEU A 199 -1.03 7.98 7.50
CA LEU A 199 -0.55 7.29 8.70
C LEU A 199 -1.07 5.85 8.81
N SER A 200 -2.38 5.65 8.65
CA SER A 200 -2.96 4.30 8.68
C SER A 200 -2.51 3.45 7.48
N MET A 201 -2.27 4.07 6.33
CA MET A 201 -1.66 3.38 5.19
C MET A 201 -0.21 2.97 5.49
N GLY A 202 0.58 3.85 6.11
CA GLY A 202 1.94 3.53 6.57
C GLY A 202 1.96 2.35 7.55
N GLN A 203 1.04 2.33 8.53
CA GLN A 203 0.90 1.21 9.46
C GLN A 203 0.49 -0.09 8.75
N ALA A 204 -0.45 -0.04 7.80
CA ALA A 204 -0.86 -1.21 7.03
C ALA A 204 0.28 -1.76 6.16
N ALA A 205 1.01 -0.89 5.47
CA ALA A 205 2.16 -1.26 4.66
C ALA A 205 3.29 -1.85 5.52
N ALA A 206 3.57 -1.27 6.68
CA ALA A 206 4.54 -1.81 7.63
C ALA A 206 4.13 -3.19 8.16
N ARG A 207 2.84 -3.38 8.50
CA ARG A 207 2.31 -4.69 8.94
C ARG A 207 2.50 -5.76 7.87
N PHE A 208 2.25 -5.43 6.60
CA PHE A 208 2.47 -6.35 5.48
C PHE A 208 3.95 -6.61 5.20
N GLY A 209 4.79 -5.57 5.24
CA GLY A 209 6.23 -5.73 5.01
C GLY A 209 6.96 -6.55 6.07
N LEU A 210 6.37 -6.69 7.27
CA LEU A 210 6.92 -7.46 8.38
C LEU A 210 6.33 -8.87 8.55
N SER A 211 5.33 -9.27 7.74
CA SER A 211 4.68 -10.59 7.80
C SER A 211 5.37 -11.61 6.90
#